data_AF-A0A537LG88-F1
#
_entry.id   AF-A0A537LG88-F1
#
_cell.length_a   1.000
_cell.length_b   1.000
_cell.length_c   1.000
_cell.angle_alpha   90.00
_cell.angle_beta   90.00
_cell.angle_gamma   90.00
#
_symmetry.space_group_name_H-M   'P 1'
#
loop_
_entity.id
_entity.type
_entity.pdbx_description
1 polymer ?
#
loop_
_entity_poly.entity_id
_entity_poly.type
_entity_poly.pdbx_seq_one_letter_code
_entity_poly.pdbx_strand_id
1 'polypeptide(L)'
;DLGVKRIIGRIDLKPGGPFFAGLVGSMWVIGLSGSPAAALATYHLLARPLLCRLSGRTSFVRPVVPVRLDADLDRPADRFRALWARVEDSGQGRLSARLLTEKALGILGGMIRANGLLLLRPGTPRLRAGSRVPALLLDHPEDREAFVVPQASPAPLVVGIVGSSGGGKTTVITGLLRRLKEGGVRAITVKHAAHGFDIDHEGSDSTLMFEAGAGLVLLAGPDEAVVRLRLDGRELEDDAAIDMAIATAEQLGGSPPQIVLVEGFRHARRPVVVVGESKPDEQSNTVWMTLPTVRSLEPQAFEHALDQLAVLLRERLV
;
A
#
# COMPACT_ATOMS: atom_id res chain seq x y z
N ASP A 1 -5.44 37.16 -32.99
CA ASP A 1 -6.41 36.35 -32.23
C ASP A 1 -6.95 35.29 -33.18
N LEU A 2 -6.76 33.99 -32.89
CA LEU A 2 -7.08 32.89 -33.82
C LEU A 2 -8.58 32.49 -33.79
N GLY A 3 -9.43 33.27 -33.10
CA GLY A 3 -10.86 33.02 -32.99
C GLY A 3 -11.22 31.77 -32.18
N VAL A 4 -10.29 31.27 -31.35
CA VAL A 4 -10.49 30.04 -30.59
C VAL A 4 -11.39 30.30 -29.39
N LYS A 5 -12.54 29.63 -29.33
CA LYS A 5 -13.38 29.60 -28.14
C LYS A 5 -12.74 28.66 -27.10
N ARG A 6 -12.10 29.25 -26.09
CA ARG A 6 -11.47 28.50 -24.99
C ARG A 6 -12.51 27.70 -24.19
N ILE A 7 -12.24 26.41 -23.98
CA ILE A 7 -13.01 25.52 -23.09
C ILE A 7 -12.24 25.33 -21.78
N ILE A 8 -10.95 24.98 -21.88
CA ILE A 8 -10.06 24.74 -20.73
C ILE A 8 -8.79 25.58 -20.91
N GLY A 9 -8.35 26.22 -19.83
CA GLY A 9 -7.08 26.92 -19.76
C GLY A 9 -6.08 26.17 -18.89
N ARG A 10 -5.27 26.91 -18.12
CA ARG A 10 -4.32 26.33 -17.18
C ARG A 10 -5.02 25.37 -16.23
N ILE A 11 -4.42 24.20 -16.01
CA ILE A 11 -4.93 23.14 -15.15
C ILE A 11 -4.04 23.00 -13.91
N ASP A 12 -4.59 22.43 -12.84
CA ASP A 12 -3.84 22.17 -11.62
C ASP A 12 -3.16 20.79 -11.65
N LEU A 13 -2.15 20.68 -12.51
CA LEU A 13 -1.40 19.46 -12.78
C LEU A 13 0.11 19.71 -12.73
N LYS A 14 0.86 18.77 -12.17
CA LYS A 14 2.33 18.80 -12.15
C LYS A 14 2.95 17.46 -12.56
N PRO A 15 3.81 17.41 -13.60
CA PRO A 15 4.06 18.48 -14.59
C PRO A 15 2.89 18.63 -15.58
N GLY A 16 2.76 19.78 -16.24
CA GLY A 16 1.70 19.98 -17.26
C GLY A 16 0.65 21.04 -16.94
N GLY A 17 0.87 21.89 -15.95
CA GLY A 17 -0.05 22.98 -15.60
C GLY A 17 -0.43 23.89 -16.78
N PRO A 18 0.53 24.36 -17.60
CA PRO A 18 0.21 24.99 -18.89
C PRO A 18 -0.43 23.96 -19.82
N PHE A 19 -1.74 24.10 -20.03
CA PHE A 19 -2.55 23.34 -20.95
C PHE A 19 -3.61 24.27 -21.53
N PHE A 20 -4.09 23.95 -22.72
CA PHE A 20 -5.17 24.67 -23.38
C PHE A 20 -6.01 23.70 -24.20
N ALA A 21 -7.33 23.84 -24.13
CA ALA A 21 -8.24 23.21 -25.08
C ALA A 21 -9.35 24.18 -25.47
N GLY A 22 -9.68 24.23 -26.75
CA GLY A 22 -10.73 25.08 -27.29
C GLY A 22 -11.23 24.61 -28.65
N LEU A 23 -12.17 25.36 -29.21
CA LEU A 23 -12.78 25.08 -30.50
C LEU A 23 -12.61 26.25 -31.48
N VAL A 24 -12.33 25.93 -32.74
CA VAL A 24 -12.50 26.81 -33.89
C VAL A 24 -13.55 26.16 -34.79
N GLY A 25 -14.77 26.71 -34.81
CA GLY A 25 -15.91 25.99 -35.37
C GLY A 25 -16.13 24.66 -34.63
N SER A 26 -16.08 23.55 -35.36
CA SER A 26 -16.14 22.18 -34.80
C SER A 26 -14.76 21.55 -34.55
N MET A 27 -13.66 22.22 -34.91
CA MET A 27 -12.31 21.68 -34.79
C MET A 27 -11.73 21.92 -33.39
N TRP A 28 -11.26 20.85 -32.75
CA TRP A 28 -10.54 20.91 -31.49
C TRP A 28 -9.13 21.46 -31.67
N VAL A 29 -8.75 22.40 -30.81
CA VAL A 29 -7.38 22.93 -30.70
C VAL A 29 -6.87 22.62 -29.30
N ILE A 30 -5.75 21.91 -29.22
CA ILE A 30 -5.11 21.52 -27.95
C ILE A 30 -3.70 22.14 -27.91
N GLY A 31 -3.42 22.92 -26.87
CA GLY A 31 -2.10 23.44 -26.58
C GLY A 31 -1.44 22.64 -25.46
N LEU A 32 -0.35 21.95 -25.78
CA LEU A 32 0.45 21.19 -24.81
C LEU A 32 1.63 22.03 -24.31
N SER A 33 2.23 21.59 -23.21
CA SER A 33 3.44 22.21 -22.67
C SER A 33 4.62 22.11 -23.64
N GLY A 34 5.52 23.09 -23.63
CA GLY A 34 6.80 23.00 -24.37
C GLY A 34 7.80 22.01 -23.76
N SER A 35 7.60 21.58 -22.51
CA SER A 35 8.42 20.52 -21.89
C SER A 35 7.93 19.15 -22.38
N PRO A 36 8.80 18.29 -22.93
CA PRO A 36 8.41 16.95 -23.41
C PRO A 36 7.71 16.10 -22.35
N ALA A 37 8.21 16.12 -21.10
CA ALA A 37 7.63 15.37 -19.99
C ALA A 37 6.22 15.86 -19.61
N ALA A 38 6.03 17.18 -19.61
CA ALA A 38 4.73 17.77 -19.35
C ALA A 38 3.74 17.54 -20.51
N ALA A 39 4.22 17.64 -21.76
CA ALA A 39 3.43 17.42 -22.96
C ALA A 39 2.93 15.98 -23.05
N LEU A 40 3.80 14.99 -22.81
CA LEU A 40 3.40 13.57 -22.85
C LEU A 40 2.49 13.20 -21.68
N ALA A 41 2.73 13.72 -20.48
CA ALA A 41 1.82 13.48 -19.35
C ALA A 41 0.41 14.03 -19.64
N THR A 42 0.30 15.26 -20.14
CA THR A 42 -0.99 15.86 -20.53
C THR A 42 -1.61 15.20 -21.75
N TYR A 43 -0.82 14.69 -22.68
CA TYR A 43 -1.31 13.86 -23.77
C TYR A 43 -2.00 12.61 -23.24
N HIS A 44 -1.35 11.84 -22.36
CA HIS A 44 -1.93 10.61 -21.82
C HIS A 44 -3.15 10.85 -20.94
N LEU A 45 -3.15 11.91 -20.14
CA LEU A 45 -4.23 12.20 -19.19
C LEU A 45 -5.44 12.90 -19.81
N LEU A 46 -5.25 13.72 -20.86
CA LEU A 46 -6.29 14.62 -21.37
C LEU A 46 -6.51 14.47 -22.88
N ALA A 47 -5.46 14.65 -23.68
CA ALA A 47 -5.62 14.69 -25.14
C ALA A 47 -6.01 13.33 -25.72
N ARG A 48 -5.37 12.25 -25.26
CA ARG A 48 -5.63 10.89 -25.75
C ARG A 48 -7.05 10.40 -25.42
N PRO A 49 -7.58 10.57 -24.20
CA PRO A 49 -8.99 10.28 -23.92
C PRO A 49 -9.97 11.05 -24.81
N LEU A 50 -9.70 12.34 -25.06
CA LEU A 50 -10.50 13.15 -25.97
C LEU A 50 -10.47 12.59 -27.41
N LEU A 51 -9.27 12.29 -27.93
CA LEU A 51 -9.12 11.72 -29.27
C LEU A 51 -9.85 10.37 -29.42
N CYS A 52 -9.77 9.50 -28.41
CA CYS A 52 -10.48 8.22 -28.40
C CYS A 52 -12.00 8.42 -28.40
N ARG A 53 -12.50 9.39 -27.63
CA ARG A 53 -13.94 9.72 -27.60
C ARG A 53 -14.42 10.31 -28.94
N LEU A 54 -13.63 11.20 -29.54
CA LEU A 54 -13.93 11.78 -30.85
C LEU A 54 -13.90 10.74 -31.98
N SER A 55 -13.14 9.65 -31.82
CA SER A 55 -13.15 8.52 -32.75
C SER A 55 -14.31 7.52 -32.49
N GLY A 56 -15.26 7.85 -31.62
CA GLY A 56 -16.43 7.01 -31.34
C GLY A 56 -16.21 5.87 -30.33
N ARG A 57 -15.08 5.84 -29.59
CA ARG A 57 -14.85 4.81 -28.57
C ARG A 57 -15.62 5.12 -27.28
N THR A 58 -16.18 4.08 -26.66
CA THR A 58 -16.80 4.15 -25.33
C THR A 58 -15.77 3.94 -24.21
N SER A 59 -14.79 3.05 -24.41
CA SER A 59 -13.59 2.93 -23.56
C SER A 59 -12.46 3.81 -24.08
N PHE A 60 -12.17 4.87 -23.34
CA PHE A 60 -11.22 5.92 -23.75
C PHE A 60 -10.22 6.32 -22.66
N VAL A 61 -10.24 5.67 -21.51
CA VAL A 61 -9.26 5.87 -20.43
C VAL A 61 -8.51 4.56 -20.20
N ARG A 62 -7.21 4.66 -19.90
CA ARG A 62 -6.36 3.50 -19.59
C ARG A 62 -6.53 3.03 -18.15
N PRO A 63 -6.10 1.80 -17.84
CA PRO A 63 -6.20 1.29 -16.49
C PRO A 63 -5.48 2.15 -15.47
N VAL A 64 -6.20 2.54 -14.41
CA VAL A 64 -5.63 3.07 -13.17
C VAL A 64 -5.74 1.96 -12.13
N VAL A 65 -4.59 1.47 -11.66
CA VAL A 65 -4.48 0.34 -10.73
C VAL A 65 -3.65 0.71 -9.51
N PRO A 66 -3.88 0.11 -8.34
CA PRO A 66 -3.01 0.30 -7.18
C PRO A 66 -1.66 -0.38 -7.41
N VAL A 67 -0.56 0.33 -7.11
CA VAL A 67 0.81 -0.19 -7.14
C VAL A 67 1.54 0.19 -5.86
N ARG A 68 2.52 -0.61 -5.43
CA ARG A 68 3.33 -0.32 -4.25
C ARG A 68 4.55 0.50 -4.61
N LEU A 69 4.88 1.51 -3.82
CA LEU A 69 6.11 2.28 -4.00
C LEU A 69 7.34 1.45 -3.62
N ASP A 70 8.37 1.46 -4.47
CA ASP A 70 9.65 0.83 -4.14
C ASP A 70 10.50 1.67 -3.18
N ALA A 71 10.25 2.98 -3.13
CA ALA A 71 11.00 3.95 -2.34
C ALA A 71 10.08 5.05 -1.79
N ASP A 72 10.57 5.80 -0.81
CA ASP A 72 9.84 6.90 -0.20
C ASP A 72 9.55 8.03 -1.22
N LEU A 73 8.37 8.63 -1.06
CA LEU A 73 7.95 9.89 -1.67
C LEU A 73 7.96 10.97 -0.59
N ASP A 74 9.09 11.68 -0.50
CA ASP A 74 9.34 12.69 0.54
C ASP A 74 8.56 13.99 0.37
N ARG A 75 7.87 14.18 -0.77
CA ARG A 75 7.18 15.42 -1.10
C ARG A 75 5.67 15.19 -1.10
N PRO A 76 4.92 15.91 -0.24
CA PRO A 76 3.48 15.89 -0.32
C PRO A 76 2.99 16.48 -1.65
N ALA A 77 1.79 16.09 -2.07
CA ALA A 77 1.14 16.60 -3.25
C ALA A 77 0.23 17.78 -2.86
N ASP A 78 0.69 19.00 -3.12
CA ASP A 78 -0.08 20.24 -3.02
C ASP A 78 -1.10 20.41 -4.15
N ARG A 79 -0.88 19.70 -5.26
CA ARG A 79 -1.64 19.73 -6.51
C ARG A 79 -1.71 18.32 -7.07
N PHE A 80 -2.51 18.10 -8.12
CA PHE A 80 -2.49 16.80 -8.78
C PHE A 80 -1.11 16.56 -9.42
N ARG A 81 -0.48 15.43 -9.10
CA ARG A 81 0.83 15.06 -9.62
C ARG A 81 0.75 13.81 -10.47
N ALA A 82 1.36 13.87 -11.64
CA ALA A 82 1.57 12.73 -12.52
C ALA A 82 3.07 12.47 -12.59
N LEU A 83 3.52 11.42 -11.91
CA LEU A 83 4.94 11.12 -11.79
C LEU A 83 5.29 9.91 -12.65
N TRP A 84 6.28 10.05 -13.54
CA TRP A 84 6.73 8.97 -14.41
C TRP A 84 7.28 7.79 -13.61
N ALA A 85 6.80 6.59 -13.90
CA ALA A 85 7.21 5.39 -13.19
C ALA A 85 7.39 4.19 -14.13
N ARG A 86 8.23 3.28 -13.66
CA ARG A 86 8.29 1.91 -14.15
C ARG A 86 7.46 1.07 -13.19
N VAL A 87 6.40 0.45 -13.71
CA VAL A 87 5.53 -0.49 -13.00
C VAL A 87 5.92 -1.90 -13.42
N GLU A 88 6.21 -2.75 -12.44
CA GLU A 88 6.63 -4.13 -12.64
C GLU A 88 5.79 -5.06 -11.77
N ASP A 89 5.50 -6.25 -12.27
CA ASP A 89 4.88 -7.30 -11.46
C ASP A 89 5.99 -8.03 -10.70
N SER A 90 5.99 -7.88 -9.38
CA SER A 90 6.93 -8.57 -8.50
C SER A 90 6.58 -10.05 -8.27
N GLY A 91 5.52 -10.55 -8.91
CA GLY A 91 4.99 -11.90 -8.79
C GLY A 91 3.63 -11.94 -8.08
N GLN A 92 2.82 -12.96 -8.40
CA GLN A 92 1.50 -13.20 -7.79
C GLN A 92 0.53 -11.99 -7.92
N GLY A 93 0.69 -11.14 -8.94
CA GLY A 93 -0.15 -9.96 -9.17
C GLY A 93 0.22 -8.76 -8.30
N ARG A 94 1.39 -8.77 -7.64
CA ARG A 94 1.86 -7.67 -6.81
C ARG A 94 2.63 -6.66 -7.65
N LEU A 95 1.92 -5.64 -8.12
CA LEU A 95 2.53 -4.53 -8.84
C LEU A 95 3.33 -3.60 -7.91
N SER A 96 4.59 -3.36 -8.26
CA SER A 96 5.42 -2.35 -7.64
C SER A 96 5.77 -1.26 -8.65
N ALA A 97 6.16 -0.09 -8.15
CA ALA A 97 6.44 1.07 -8.97
C ALA A 97 7.68 1.81 -8.50
N ARG A 98 8.62 1.93 -9.44
CA ARG A 98 9.83 2.73 -9.28
C ARG A 98 9.66 4.07 -9.96
N LEU A 99 9.83 5.14 -9.19
CA LEU A 99 9.82 6.51 -9.72
C LEU A 99 11.01 6.74 -10.68
N LEU A 100 10.74 7.35 -11.82
CA LEU A 100 11.75 7.71 -12.82
C LEU A 100 11.98 9.22 -12.76
N THR A 101 13.08 9.62 -12.11
CA THR A 101 13.40 11.05 -11.91
C THR A 101 14.34 11.58 -12.99
N GLU A 102 14.14 12.84 -13.36
CA GLU A 102 15.01 13.53 -14.33
C GLU A 102 16.46 13.59 -13.86
N LYS A 103 16.70 13.74 -12.54
CA LYS A 103 18.06 13.77 -11.95
C LYS A 103 18.85 12.48 -12.23
N ALA A 104 18.16 11.33 -12.27
CA ALA A 104 18.81 10.03 -12.46
C ALA A 104 18.92 9.62 -13.93
N LEU A 105 18.00 10.06 -14.79
CA LEU A 105 17.83 9.51 -16.15
C LEU A 105 17.83 10.57 -17.26
N GLY A 106 17.97 11.85 -16.91
CA GLY A 106 17.76 12.97 -17.83
C GLY A 106 16.28 13.18 -18.19
N ILE A 107 15.99 14.26 -18.91
CA ILE A 107 14.61 14.70 -19.23
C ILE A 107 13.84 13.62 -20.01
N LEU A 108 14.48 13.00 -21.01
CA LEU A 108 13.83 12.01 -21.89
C LEU A 108 13.98 10.56 -21.40
N GLY A 109 15.09 10.22 -20.73
CA GLY A 109 15.40 8.83 -20.37
C GLY A 109 14.39 8.21 -19.39
N GLY A 110 13.79 9.03 -18.52
CA GLY A 110 12.70 8.60 -17.66
C GLY A 110 11.44 8.20 -18.44
N MET A 111 11.07 8.97 -19.46
CA MET A 111 9.84 8.72 -20.23
C MET A 111 9.95 7.50 -21.14
N ILE A 112 11.11 7.30 -21.77
CA ILE A 112 11.35 6.15 -22.66
C ILE A 112 11.21 4.82 -21.91
N ARG A 113 11.58 4.80 -20.62
CA ARG A 113 11.51 3.61 -19.78
C ARG A 113 10.18 3.46 -19.04
N ALA A 114 9.40 4.54 -18.95
CA ALA A 114 8.15 4.54 -18.23
C ALA A 114 7.10 3.70 -18.95
N ASN A 115 6.38 2.91 -18.17
CA ASN A 115 5.14 2.28 -18.58
C ASN A 115 3.97 2.68 -17.65
N GLY A 116 4.19 3.63 -16.74
CA GLY A 116 3.15 4.14 -15.86
C GLY A 116 3.32 5.61 -15.47
N LEU A 117 2.21 6.22 -15.04
CA LEU A 117 2.20 7.49 -14.31
C LEU A 117 1.59 7.24 -12.93
N LEU A 118 2.35 7.47 -11.85
CA LEU A 118 1.80 7.55 -10.51
C LEU A 118 0.94 8.82 -10.39
N LEU A 119 -0.28 8.68 -9.90
CA LEU A 119 -1.26 9.75 -9.80
C LEU A 119 -1.51 10.10 -8.33
N LEU A 120 -1.02 11.26 -7.90
CA LEU A 120 -1.20 11.74 -6.54
C LEU A 120 -2.20 12.90 -6.54
N ARG A 121 -3.27 12.78 -5.75
CA ARG A 121 -4.26 13.84 -5.58
C ARG A 121 -3.72 14.94 -4.66
N PRO A 122 -4.20 16.18 -4.78
CA PRO A 122 -3.92 17.23 -3.78
C PRO A 122 -4.27 16.72 -2.38
N GLY A 123 -3.41 17.03 -1.40
CA GLY A 123 -3.51 16.55 -0.02
C GLY A 123 -2.85 15.19 0.23
N THR A 124 -2.30 14.52 -0.79
CA THR A 124 -1.52 13.29 -0.56
C THR A 124 -0.28 13.62 0.29
N PRO A 125 -0.10 12.97 1.47
CA PRO A 125 1.04 13.25 2.34
C PRO A 125 2.34 12.69 1.76
N ARG A 126 3.42 12.80 2.53
CA ARG A 126 4.61 11.97 2.27
C ARG A 126 4.22 10.50 2.39
N LEU A 127 4.79 9.65 1.54
CA LEU A 127 4.51 8.22 1.54
C LEU A 127 5.82 7.47 1.65
N ARG A 128 5.86 6.43 2.48
CA ARG A 128 7.02 5.54 2.54
C ARG A 128 6.96 4.45 1.47
N ALA A 129 8.07 3.77 1.23
CA ALA A 129 8.13 2.52 0.49
C ALA A 129 7.06 1.53 1.01
N GLY A 130 6.48 0.76 0.09
CA GLY A 130 5.36 -0.13 0.34
C GLY A 130 3.98 0.54 0.30
N SER A 131 3.88 1.87 0.38
CA SER A 131 2.59 2.56 0.28
C SER A 131 1.96 2.31 -1.08
N ARG A 132 0.63 2.18 -1.12
CA ARG A 132 -0.11 1.95 -2.37
C ARG A 132 -0.52 3.28 -2.98
N VAL A 133 -0.19 3.45 -4.25
CA VAL A 133 -0.52 4.65 -5.03
C VAL A 133 -1.24 4.23 -6.31
N PRO A 134 -2.18 5.03 -6.82
CA PRO A 134 -2.77 4.78 -8.13
C PRO A 134 -1.74 5.01 -9.24
N ALA A 135 -1.65 4.10 -10.20
CA ALA A 135 -0.84 4.25 -11.41
C ALA A 135 -1.70 4.07 -12.66
N LEU A 136 -1.63 5.03 -13.58
CA LEU A 136 -2.13 4.88 -14.95
C LEU A 136 -1.14 4.04 -15.75
N LEU A 137 -1.55 2.87 -16.24
CA LEU A 137 -0.71 2.00 -17.06
C LEU A 137 -0.69 2.50 -18.51
N LEU A 138 0.48 2.85 -19.02
CA LEU A 138 0.64 3.48 -20.34
C LEU A 138 0.78 2.48 -21.49
N ASP A 139 1.16 1.25 -21.16
CA ASP A 139 1.34 0.10 -22.06
C ASP A 139 0.06 -0.76 -22.19
N HIS A 140 -0.99 -0.44 -21.44
CA HIS A 140 -2.28 -1.13 -21.50
C HIS A 140 -3.28 -0.35 -22.39
N PRO A 141 -4.18 -1.07 -23.10
CA PRO A 141 -5.22 -0.45 -23.88
C PRO A 141 -6.24 0.26 -22.99
N GLU A 142 -6.98 1.22 -23.55
CA GLU A 142 -8.10 1.84 -22.85
C GLU A 142 -9.22 0.83 -22.57
N ASP A 143 -9.61 0.69 -21.30
CA ASP A 143 -10.55 -0.32 -20.81
C ASP A 143 -11.80 0.29 -20.14
N ARG A 144 -11.79 1.61 -19.89
CA ARG A 144 -12.81 2.28 -19.07
C ARG A 144 -13.31 3.58 -19.69
N GLU A 145 -14.53 3.95 -19.30
CA GLU A 145 -15.21 5.18 -19.74
C GLU A 145 -15.00 6.36 -18.78
N ALA A 146 -14.45 6.11 -17.59
CA ALA A 146 -14.28 7.13 -16.56
C ALA A 146 -12.85 7.15 -16.02
N PHE A 147 -12.30 8.36 -15.85
CA PHE A 147 -11.01 8.57 -15.21
C PHE A 147 -11.21 8.76 -13.71
N VAL A 148 -11.14 7.64 -12.98
CA VAL A 148 -11.22 7.62 -11.51
C VAL A 148 -9.83 7.39 -10.94
N VAL A 149 -9.41 8.31 -10.08
CA VAL A 149 -8.13 8.23 -9.36
C VAL A 149 -8.43 8.00 -7.87
N PRO A 150 -8.24 6.77 -7.35
CA PRO A 150 -8.40 6.52 -5.93
C PRO A 150 -7.39 7.33 -5.10
N GLN A 151 -7.60 7.44 -3.79
CA GLN A 151 -6.59 8.04 -2.93
C GLN A 151 -5.40 7.09 -2.74
N ALA A 152 -4.21 7.64 -2.56
CA ALA A 152 -3.08 6.86 -2.12
C ALA A 152 -3.31 6.35 -0.68
N SER A 153 -2.89 5.13 -0.40
CA SER A 153 -2.98 4.47 0.90
C SER A 153 -1.55 4.34 1.46
N PRO A 154 -1.22 5.03 2.56
CA PRO A 154 0.05 4.83 3.25
C PRO A 154 0.24 3.36 3.61
N ALA A 155 1.47 2.86 3.47
CA ALA A 155 1.80 1.53 3.96
C ALA A 155 1.62 1.50 5.48
N PRO A 156 1.09 0.42 6.07
CA PRO A 156 1.06 0.26 7.52
C PRO A 156 2.47 0.10 8.08
N LEU A 157 2.63 0.42 9.36
CA LEU A 157 3.87 0.24 10.07
C LEU A 157 3.94 -1.21 10.53
N VAL A 158 4.81 -1.99 9.92
CA VAL A 158 5.00 -3.41 10.26
C VAL A 158 6.12 -3.53 11.29
N VAL A 159 5.81 -4.05 12.47
CA VAL A 159 6.76 -4.20 13.57
C VAL A 159 6.79 -5.65 14.03
N GLY A 160 7.98 -6.24 14.06
CA GLY A 160 8.19 -7.58 14.60
C GLY A 160 8.30 -7.57 16.12
N ILE A 161 7.64 -8.50 16.80
CA ILE A 161 7.88 -8.78 18.21
C ILE A 161 8.64 -10.11 18.29
N VAL A 162 9.92 -10.03 18.66
CA VAL A 162 10.88 -11.14 18.63
C VAL A 162 11.36 -11.49 20.03
N GLY A 163 11.92 -12.69 20.20
CA GLY A 163 12.40 -13.18 21.48
C GLY A 163 12.14 -14.68 21.70
N SER A 164 12.67 -15.20 22.81
CA SER A 164 12.56 -16.62 23.17
C SER A 164 11.11 -17.08 23.38
N SER A 165 10.86 -18.39 23.20
CA SER A 165 9.55 -18.96 23.51
C SER A 165 9.26 -18.81 25.01
N GLY A 166 8.04 -18.40 25.35
CA GLY A 166 7.67 -18.09 26.74
C GLY A 166 8.15 -16.73 27.27
N GLY A 167 8.87 -15.93 26.47
CA GLY A 167 9.38 -14.60 26.88
C GLY A 167 8.32 -13.53 27.17
N GLY A 168 7.06 -13.77 26.77
CA GLY A 168 5.94 -12.83 26.95
C GLY A 168 5.60 -11.97 25.74
N LYS A 169 6.03 -12.36 24.54
CA LYS A 169 5.72 -11.66 23.27
C LYS A 169 4.22 -11.41 23.07
N THR A 170 3.40 -12.44 23.25
CA THR A 170 1.95 -12.31 23.13
C THR A 170 1.40 -11.33 24.17
N THR A 171 1.93 -11.33 25.40
CA THR A 171 1.55 -10.35 26.45
C THR A 171 1.88 -8.92 26.04
N VAL A 172 3.06 -8.70 25.44
CA VAL A 172 3.44 -7.40 24.86
C VAL A 172 2.49 -7.00 23.75
N ILE A 173 2.19 -7.90 22.80
CA ILE A 173 1.25 -7.63 21.69
C ILE A 173 -0.13 -7.25 22.23
N THR A 174 -0.69 -8.02 23.15
CA THR A 174 -2.02 -7.73 23.71
C THR A 174 -2.05 -6.39 24.46
N GLY A 175 -1.00 -6.10 25.22
CA GLY A 175 -0.87 -4.83 25.94
C GLY A 175 -0.76 -3.63 25.00
N LEU A 176 -0.04 -3.78 23.89
CA LEU A 176 0.06 -2.75 22.84
C LEU A 176 -1.26 -2.57 22.10
N LEU A 177 -1.95 -3.65 21.71
CA LEU A 177 -3.22 -3.56 21.00
C LEU A 177 -4.24 -2.75 21.80
N ARG A 178 -4.29 -2.93 23.13
CA ARG A 178 -5.14 -2.14 24.02
C ARG A 178 -4.82 -0.64 23.96
N ARG A 179 -3.56 -0.28 24.14
CA ARG A 179 -3.08 1.12 24.12
C ARG A 179 -3.25 1.79 22.77
N LEU A 180 -3.01 1.05 21.68
CA LEU A 180 -3.21 1.53 20.33
C LEU A 180 -4.70 1.78 20.06
N LYS A 181 -5.58 0.87 20.48
CA LYS A 181 -7.04 1.04 20.41
C LYS A 181 -7.52 2.25 21.21
N GLU A 182 -7.05 2.41 22.45
CA GLU A 182 -7.34 3.59 23.30
C GLU A 182 -6.85 4.89 22.66
N GLY A 183 -5.74 4.84 21.91
CA GLY A 183 -5.22 5.95 21.11
C GLY A 183 -5.88 6.14 19.74
N GLY A 184 -6.94 5.40 19.39
CA GLY A 184 -7.63 5.48 18.10
C GLY A 184 -6.82 4.94 16.91
N VAL A 185 -5.73 4.20 17.16
CA VAL A 185 -4.87 3.63 16.12
C VAL A 185 -5.39 2.25 15.75
N ARG A 186 -5.65 2.04 14.46
CA ARG A 186 -6.05 0.71 13.98
C ARG A 186 -4.83 -0.17 13.77
N ALA A 187 -4.75 -1.20 14.59
CA ALA A 187 -3.69 -2.20 14.53
C ALA A 187 -4.29 -3.58 14.24
N ILE A 188 -3.53 -4.39 13.49
CA ILE A 188 -3.79 -5.81 13.32
C ILE A 188 -2.58 -6.62 13.79
N THR A 189 -2.76 -7.91 13.98
CA THR A 189 -1.66 -8.83 14.30
C THR A 189 -1.58 -9.98 13.30
N VAL A 190 -0.37 -10.44 13.04
CA VAL A 190 -0.10 -11.63 12.23
C VAL A 190 0.83 -12.52 13.04
N LYS A 191 0.38 -13.74 13.34
CA LYS A 191 1.15 -14.74 14.08
C LYS A 191 1.55 -15.86 13.14
N HIS A 192 2.84 -16.16 13.07
CA HIS A 192 3.34 -17.33 12.38
C HIS A 192 3.26 -18.55 13.29
N ALA A 193 2.61 -19.61 12.82
CA ALA A 193 2.51 -20.89 13.51
C ALA A 193 3.30 -21.95 12.73
N ALA A 194 4.60 -22.05 13.00
CA ALA A 194 5.54 -22.90 12.24
C ALA A 194 5.21 -24.40 12.28
N HIS A 195 4.37 -24.86 13.21
CA HIS A 195 3.96 -26.26 13.35
C HIS A 195 2.47 -26.48 13.07
N GLY A 196 1.84 -25.53 12.37
CA GLY A 196 0.39 -25.52 12.21
C GLY A 196 -0.34 -25.05 13.47
N PHE A 197 -1.67 -24.99 13.37
CA PHE A 197 -2.56 -24.53 14.42
C PHE A 197 -3.96 -25.07 14.16
N ASP A 198 -4.73 -25.23 15.24
CA ASP A 198 -6.15 -25.54 15.16
C ASP A 198 -6.95 -24.29 15.51
N ILE A 199 -7.89 -23.92 14.64
CA ILE A 199 -8.81 -22.78 14.86
C ILE A 199 -10.19 -23.28 15.27
N ASP A 200 -10.46 -24.57 15.07
CA ASP A 200 -11.78 -25.17 15.25
C ASP A 200 -11.63 -26.43 16.11
N HIS A 201 -12.66 -27.27 16.15
CA HIS A 201 -12.59 -28.59 16.75
C HIS A 201 -12.75 -29.67 15.68
N GLU A 202 -12.04 -30.78 15.86
CA GLU A 202 -12.11 -31.94 14.97
C GLU A 202 -13.56 -32.44 14.84
N GLY A 203 -14.01 -32.66 13.60
CA GLY A 203 -15.37 -33.10 13.30
C GLY A 203 -16.44 -32.01 13.27
N SER A 204 -16.09 -30.73 13.40
CA SER A 204 -17.02 -29.61 13.16
C SER A 204 -17.48 -29.54 11.69
N ASP A 205 -18.64 -28.90 11.45
CA ASP A 205 -19.17 -28.68 10.10
C ASP A 205 -18.17 -27.95 9.19
N SER A 206 -17.50 -26.93 9.71
CA SER A 206 -16.47 -26.16 9.01
C SER A 206 -15.21 -26.99 8.69
N THR A 207 -14.84 -27.92 9.57
CA THR A 207 -13.76 -28.88 9.30
C THR A 207 -14.15 -29.81 8.17
N LEU A 208 -15.35 -30.40 8.22
CA LEU A 208 -15.87 -31.27 7.17
C LEU A 208 -15.98 -30.57 5.82
N MET A 209 -16.44 -29.30 5.78
CA MET A 209 -16.48 -28.48 4.57
C MET A 209 -15.08 -28.27 3.98
N PHE A 210 -14.09 -27.98 4.83
CA PHE A 210 -12.72 -27.79 4.37
C PHE A 210 -12.17 -29.11 3.81
N GLU A 211 -12.29 -30.22 4.54
CA GLU A 211 -11.83 -31.54 4.13
C GLU A 211 -12.48 -32.05 2.84
N ALA A 212 -13.76 -31.71 2.62
CA ALA A 212 -14.48 -31.99 1.38
C ALA A 212 -13.92 -31.26 0.14
N GLY A 213 -12.95 -30.36 0.31
CA GLY A 213 -12.23 -29.72 -0.79
C GLY A 213 -12.58 -28.25 -1.01
N ALA A 214 -13.26 -27.58 -0.07
CA ALA A 214 -13.49 -26.15 -0.18
C ALA A 214 -12.16 -25.37 -0.30
N GLY A 215 -12.07 -24.49 -1.30
CA GLY A 215 -10.92 -23.60 -1.49
C GLY A 215 -10.85 -22.47 -0.44
N LEU A 216 -12.01 -22.12 0.12
CA LEU A 216 -12.18 -21.13 1.17
C LEU A 216 -13.35 -21.57 2.05
N VAL A 217 -13.18 -21.52 3.37
CA VAL A 217 -14.26 -21.67 4.35
C VAL A 217 -14.28 -20.40 5.20
N LEU A 218 -15.43 -19.72 5.26
CA LEU A 218 -15.67 -18.55 6.10
C LEU A 218 -16.65 -18.96 7.20
N LEU A 219 -16.19 -18.93 8.45
CA LEU A 219 -17.05 -18.99 9.62
C LEU A 219 -17.38 -17.55 10.01
N ALA A 220 -18.65 -17.24 10.19
CA ALA A 220 -19.10 -15.92 10.63
C ALA A 220 -20.08 -16.07 11.79
N GLY A 221 -19.72 -15.51 12.94
CA GLY A 221 -20.58 -15.34 14.10
C GLY A 221 -21.06 -13.89 14.24
N PRO A 222 -21.79 -13.57 15.33
CA PRO A 222 -22.30 -12.22 15.57
C PRO A 222 -21.22 -11.13 15.66
N ASP A 223 -20.08 -11.45 16.28
CA ASP A 223 -19.02 -10.48 16.59
C ASP A 223 -17.62 -10.90 16.08
N GLU A 224 -17.51 -12.05 15.40
CA GLU A 224 -16.24 -12.58 14.92
C GLU A 224 -16.38 -13.36 13.62
N ALA A 225 -15.29 -13.45 12.88
CA ALA A 225 -15.21 -14.26 11.69
C ALA A 225 -13.83 -14.88 11.54
N VAL A 226 -13.80 -16.11 11.00
CA VAL A 226 -12.58 -16.85 10.68
C VAL A 226 -12.60 -17.22 9.22
N VAL A 227 -11.49 -16.95 8.52
CA VAL A 227 -11.30 -17.38 7.14
C VAL A 227 -10.22 -18.46 7.11
N ARG A 228 -10.58 -19.66 6.66
CA ARG A 228 -9.65 -20.75 6.38
C ARG A 228 -9.44 -20.84 4.87
N LEU A 229 -8.21 -20.57 4.43
CA LEU A 229 -7.81 -20.64 3.03
C LEU A 229 -7.04 -21.91 2.75
N ARG A 230 -7.40 -22.57 1.65
CA ARG A 230 -6.67 -23.72 1.15
C ARG A 230 -5.50 -23.24 0.29
N LEU A 231 -4.29 -23.67 0.66
CA LEU A 231 -3.07 -23.29 -0.05
C LEU A 231 -2.57 -24.33 -1.04
N ASP A 232 -3.12 -25.56 -1.02
CA ASP A 232 -2.78 -26.67 -1.93
C ASP A 232 -1.28 -26.96 -2.01
N GLY A 233 -0.64 -27.11 -0.85
CA GLY A 233 0.79 -27.39 -0.74
C GLY A 233 1.71 -26.19 -0.99
N ARG A 234 1.15 -24.99 -1.23
CA ARG A 234 1.92 -23.75 -1.27
C ARG A 234 2.17 -23.24 0.15
N GLU A 235 3.40 -22.87 0.43
CA GLU A 235 3.75 -22.13 1.64
C GLU A 235 3.59 -20.62 1.36
N LEU A 236 2.94 -19.90 2.26
CA LEU A 236 2.85 -18.45 2.18
C LEU A 236 4.16 -17.86 2.69
N GLU A 237 4.85 -17.12 1.82
CA GLU A 237 5.96 -16.28 2.24
C GLU A 237 5.48 -15.24 3.27
N ASP A 238 6.35 -14.89 4.22
CA ASP A 238 6.08 -13.97 5.34
C ASP A 238 5.43 -12.67 4.87
N ASP A 239 5.95 -12.08 3.79
CA ASP A 239 5.46 -10.83 3.21
C ASP A 239 4.10 -10.99 2.56
N ALA A 240 3.84 -12.13 1.91
CA ALA A 240 2.56 -12.44 1.31
C ALA A 240 1.46 -12.62 2.37
N ALA A 241 1.79 -13.26 3.49
CA ALA A 241 0.87 -13.41 4.63
C ALA A 241 0.51 -12.04 5.24
N ILE A 242 1.50 -11.17 5.45
CA ILE A 242 1.28 -9.80 5.94
C ILE A 242 0.43 -9.00 4.95
N ASP A 243 0.74 -9.08 3.66
CA ASP A 243 0.01 -8.37 2.60
C ASP A 243 -1.46 -8.83 2.52
N MET A 244 -1.70 -10.13 2.66
CA MET A 244 -3.05 -10.71 2.71
C MET A 244 -3.81 -10.22 3.95
N ALA A 245 -3.18 -10.17 5.11
CA ALA A 245 -3.80 -9.66 6.33
C ALA A 245 -4.17 -8.17 6.22
N ILE A 246 -3.29 -7.35 5.63
CA ILE A 246 -3.53 -5.92 5.36
C ILE A 246 -4.72 -5.75 4.42
N ALA A 247 -4.73 -6.47 3.30
CA ALA A 247 -5.81 -6.38 2.31
C ALA A 247 -7.16 -6.81 2.90
N THR A 248 -7.17 -7.89 3.68
CA THR A 248 -8.38 -8.40 4.35
C THR A 248 -8.90 -7.37 5.36
N ALA A 249 -8.02 -6.82 6.19
CA ALA A 249 -8.38 -5.81 7.19
C ALA A 249 -8.91 -4.52 6.54
N GLU A 250 -8.35 -4.10 5.41
CA GLU A 250 -8.84 -2.95 4.66
C GLU A 250 -10.23 -3.20 4.07
N GLN A 251 -10.42 -4.36 3.44
CA GLN A 251 -11.68 -4.71 2.79
C GLN A 251 -12.84 -4.78 3.80
N LEU A 252 -12.60 -5.33 4.98
CA LEU A 252 -13.59 -5.45 6.05
C LEU A 252 -13.76 -4.16 6.86
N GLY A 253 -12.67 -3.44 7.12
CA GLY A 253 -12.65 -2.24 7.96
C GLY A 253 -12.86 -0.92 7.19
N GLY A 254 -13.06 -0.98 5.86
CA GLY A 254 -13.27 0.16 4.98
C GLY A 254 -12.05 1.07 4.78
N SER A 255 -10.90 0.75 5.38
CA SER A 255 -9.64 1.48 5.21
C SER A 255 -8.47 0.69 5.82
N PRO A 256 -7.22 0.93 5.38
CA PRO A 256 -6.09 0.10 5.74
C PRO A 256 -5.70 0.24 7.21
N PRO A 257 -5.17 -0.82 7.85
CA PRO A 257 -4.59 -0.69 9.18
C PRO A 257 -3.43 0.31 9.17
N GLN A 258 -3.15 0.92 10.31
CA GLN A 258 -2.00 1.81 10.47
C GLN A 258 -0.78 1.05 10.99
N ILE A 259 -0.98 -0.01 11.78
CA ILE A 259 0.07 -0.83 12.37
C ILE A 259 -0.23 -2.31 12.14
N VAL A 260 0.81 -3.09 11.84
CA VAL A 260 0.79 -4.56 11.84
C VAL A 260 1.82 -5.05 12.85
N LEU A 261 1.37 -5.76 13.88
CA LEU A 261 2.23 -6.41 14.87
C LEU A 261 2.45 -7.87 14.48
N VAL A 262 3.71 -8.26 14.27
CA VAL A 262 4.06 -9.56 13.70
C VAL A 262 4.81 -10.41 14.72
N GLU A 263 4.34 -11.64 14.98
CA GLU A 263 5.01 -12.62 15.85
C GLU A 263 5.49 -13.81 15.02
N GLY A 264 6.79 -14.14 15.09
CA GLY A 264 7.33 -15.43 14.63
C GLY A 264 7.79 -15.54 13.16
N PHE A 265 7.65 -14.50 12.35
CA PHE A 265 8.17 -14.47 10.97
C PHE A 265 9.63 -14.00 10.90
N ARG A 266 10.31 -14.16 9.76
CA ARG A 266 11.57 -13.46 9.50
C ARG A 266 11.28 -11.99 9.28
N HIS A 267 11.96 -11.14 10.04
CA HIS A 267 11.72 -9.70 10.04
C HIS A 267 12.75 -8.90 9.24
N ALA A 268 13.36 -9.51 8.21
CA ALA A 268 14.44 -8.89 7.44
C ALA A 268 14.06 -7.46 7.00
N ARG A 269 14.90 -6.49 7.38
CA ARG A 269 14.73 -5.05 7.07
C ARG A 269 13.49 -4.38 7.70
N ARG A 270 12.85 -5.02 8.69
CA ARG A 270 11.76 -4.44 9.48
C ARG A 270 12.24 -4.03 10.86
N PRO A 271 11.60 -3.02 11.47
CA PRO A 271 11.85 -2.72 12.86
C PRO A 271 11.34 -3.84 13.75
N VAL A 272 12.10 -4.14 14.81
CA VAL A 272 11.75 -5.17 15.79
C VAL A 272 11.80 -4.65 17.22
N VAL A 273 10.92 -5.21 18.06
CA VAL A 273 10.96 -5.11 19.52
C VAL A 273 11.39 -6.47 20.05
N VAL A 274 12.48 -6.50 20.80
CA VAL A 274 13.04 -7.73 21.37
C VAL A 274 12.46 -7.92 22.77
N VAL A 275 11.99 -9.13 23.09
CA VAL A 275 11.47 -9.52 24.40
C VAL A 275 12.31 -10.66 24.98
N GLY A 276 13.07 -10.37 26.02
CA GLY A 276 14.04 -11.27 26.61
C GLY A 276 15.38 -11.24 25.86
N GLU A 277 16.04 -12.39 25.76
CA GLU A 277 17.33 -12.51 25.09
C GLU A 277 17.18 -12.49 23.56
N SER A 278 18.13 -11.79 22.91
CA SER A 278 18.20 -11.61 21.46
C SER A 278 18.56 -12.91 20.74
N LYS A 279 17.88 -13.24 19.65
CA LYS A 279 18.27 -14.35 18.77
C LYS A 279 19.42 -13.96 17.81
N PRO A 280 20.28 -14.90 17.37
CA PRO A 280 21.41 -14.63 16.48
C PRO A 280 21.05 -13.90 15.16
N ASP A 281 19.85 -14.13 14.61
CA ASP A 281 19.39 -13.56 13.34
C ASP A 281 19.00 -12.07 13.41
N GLU A 282 19.01 -11.45 14.60
CA GLU A 282 18.57 -10.06 14.81
C GLU A 282 19.59 -9.01 14.34
N GLN A 283 20.82 -9.39 14.00
CA GLN A 283 21.90 -8.46 13.62
C GLN A 283 21.65 -7.67 12.32
N SER A 284 20.66 -8.09 11.50
CA SER A 284 20.29 -7.39 10.26
C SER A 284 19.07 -6.46 10.39
N ASN A 285 18.40 -6.44 11.54
CA ASN A 285 17.17 -5.69 11.76
C ASN A 285 17.39 -4.43 12.59
N THR A 286 16.55 -3.42 12.39
CA THR A 286 16.56 -2.21 13.22
C THR A 286 15.84 -2.50 14.54
N VAL A 287 16.59 -2.72 15.62
CA VAL A 287 16.00 -2.88 16.96
C VAL A 287 15.53 -1.51 17.46
N TRP A 288 14.24 -1.41 17.76
CA TRP A 288 13.63 -0.18 18.28
C TRP A 288 13.59 -0.14 19.80
N MET A 289 13.39 -1.29 20.43
CA MET A 289 13.33 -1.41 21.88
C MET A 289 13.66 -2.85 22.28
N THR A 290 14.32 -3.00 23.43
CA THR A 290 14.55 -4.29 24.07
C THR A 290 13.85 -4.26 25.43
N LEU A 291 12.96 -5.22 25.65
CA LEU A 291 12.26 -5.46 26.90
C LEU A 291 12.84 -6.72 27.55
N PRO A 292 13.05 -6.74 28.87
CA PRO A 292 13.29 -7.99 29.58
C PRO A 292 12.12 -8.97 29.41
N THR A 293 12.33 -10.23 29.77
CA THR A 293 11.23 -11.21 29.85
C THR A 293 10.12 -10.67 30.73
N VAL A 294 8.86 -10.76 30.28
CA VAL A 294 7.73 -10.14 31.00
C VAL A 294 7.64 -10.62 32.46
N ARG A 295 7.97 -11.89 32.72
CA ARG A 295 7.98 -12.47 34.06
C ARG A 295 9.05 -11.90 35.00
N SER A 296 10.10 -11.29 34.47
CA SER A 296 11.17 -10.68 35.28
C SER A 296 10.96 -9.19 35.54
N LEU A 297 9.89 -8.60 35.01
CA LEU A 297 9.56 -7.20 35.21
C LEU A 297 8.55 -7.02 36.34
N GLU A 298 8.77 -6.02 37.18
CA GLU A 298 7.74 -5.50 38.07
C GLU A 298 6.53 -5.02 37.25
N PRO A 299 5.28 -5.27 37.68
CA PRO A 299 4.09 -4.94 36.88
C PRO A 299 4.04 -3.48 36.44
N GLN A 300 4.41 -2.55 37.32
CA GLN A 300 4.40 -1.12 37.02
C GLN A 300 5.48 -0.73 35.99
N ALA A 301 6.64 -1.39 36.03
CA ALA A 301 7.69 -1.18 35.04
C ALA A 301 7.29 -1.72 33.66
N PHE A 302 6.58 -2.85 33.63
CA PHE A 302 6.05 -3.42 32.39
C PHE A 302 5.01 -2.51 31.73
N GLU A 303 4.02 -2.02 32.50
CA GLU A 303 3.02 -1.08 31.98
C GLU A 303 3.66 0.21 31.46
N HIS A 304 4.65 0.75 32.17
CA HIS A 304 5.39 1.94 31.71
C HIS A 304 6.14 1.69 30.39
N ALA A 305 6.77 0.53 30.25
CA ALA A 305 7.47 0.17 29.01
C ALA A 305 6.49 0.03 27.83
N LEU A 306 5.31 -0.52 28.06
CA LEU A 306 4.24 -0.58 27.05
C LEU A 306 3.73 0.80 26.65
N ASP A 307 3.60 1.74 27.59
CA ASP A 307 3.22 3.12 27.29
C ASP A 307 4.26 3.81 26.41
N GLN A 308 5.54 3.68 26.76
CA GLN A 308 6.66 4.21 25.96
C GLN A 308 6.67 3.63 24.55
N LEU A 309 6.46 2.32 24.42
CA LEU A 309 6.42 1.65 23.13
C LEU A 309 5.20 2.11 22.30
N ALA A 310 4.03 2.28 22.91
CA ALA A 310 2.84 2.79 22.21
C ALA A 310 3.03 4.25 21.74
N VAL A 311 3.73 5.09 22.52
CA VAL A 311 4.12 6.45 22.10
C VAL A 311 5.07 6.38 20.90
N LEU A 312 6.14 5.59 20.99
CA LEU A 312 7.10 5.40 19.91
C LEU A 312 6.43 4.96 18.61
N LEU A 313 5.51 3.99 18.67
CA LEU A 313 4.78 3.51 17.49
C LEU A 313 3.92 4.61 16.86
N ARG A 314 3.27 5.45 17.66
CA ARG A 314 2.45 6.58 17.16
C ARG A 314 3.29 7.67 16.50
N GLU A 315 4.44 8.00 17.07
CA GLU A 315 5.37 8.97 16.48
C GLU A 315 5.88 8.52 15.10
N ARG A 316 5.97 7.20 14.88
CA ARG A 316 6.40 6.60 13.60
C ARG A 316 5.29 6.50 12.55
N LEU A 317 4.06 6.92 12.87
CA LEU A 317 2.95 7.01 11.90
C LEU A 317 2.89 8.38 11.20
N VAL A 318 3.55 9.40 11.74
CA VAL A 318 3.57 10.80 11.24
C VAL A 318 4.73 11.00 10.28
#